data_AF-A0AAW0KLR8-F1
#
_entry.id   AF-A0AAW0KLR8-F1
#
_cell.length_a   1.000
_cell.length_b   1.000
_cell.length_c   1.000
_cell.angle_alpha   90.00
_cell.angle_beta   90.00
_cell.angle_gamma   90.00
#
_symmetry.space_group_name_H-M   'P 1'
#
loop_
_entity.id
_entity.type
_entity.pdbx_description
1 polymer ?
#
loop_
_entity_poly.entity_id
_entity_poly.type
_entity_poly.pdbx_seq_one_letter_code
_entity_poly.pdbx_strand_id
1 'polypeptide(L)'
;MVYFIGTQVSPEIQASWRGSQLSSLLFKLSLGSCNVFEAWSYTPQKTLSLKGTNLCLKVDGLGKPVKLGNICSDSGSHWETISDSKLHLSSTIGNATTLCLDVDFSHTVVTNTCNCLGNSRICNPESQWFKIITSARSPSSIKILKDPSPKSQNLS
;
A
#
# COMPACT_ATOMS: atom_id res chain seq x y z
N MET A 1 4.23 14.55 3.16
CA MET A 1 4.84 13.21 2.96
C MET A 1 3.93 12.39 2.03
N VAL A 2 4.44 11.51 1.17
CA VAL A 2 3.63 10.62 0.30
C VAL A 2 3.97 9.16 0.60
N TYR A 3 2.95 8.35 0.84
CA TYR A 3 3.05 6.91 1.11
C TYR A 3 2.75 6.11 -0.16
N PHE A 4 3.39 4.96 -0.31
CA PHE A 4 3.28 4.14 -1.52
C PHE A 4 2.68 2.77 -1.19
N ILE A 5 1.81 2.26 -2.05
CA ILE A 5 1.21 0.93 -1.93
C ILE A 5 1.50 0.15 -3.22
N GLY A 6 2.27 -0.94 -3.10
CA GLY A 6 2.57 -1.84 -4.20
C GLY A 6 3.99 -2.39 -4.15
N THR A 7 4.36 -3.14 -5.19
CA THR A 7 5.74 -3.60 -5.40
C THR A 7 6.46 -2.61 -6.30
N GLN A 8 7.51 -1.91 -5.85
CA GLN A 8 8.44 -1.24 -6.75
C GLN A 8 9.86 -1.36 -6.22
N VAL A 9 10.77 -1.74 -7.11
CA VAL A 9 12.20 -1.86 -6.85
C VAL A 9 12.83 -0.52 -7.27
N SER A 10 12.71 0.53 -6.45
CA SER A 10 13.27 1.86 -6.75
C SER A 10 13.76 2.55 -5.47
N PRO A 11 14.91 3.25 -5.49
CA PRO A 11 15.60 3.71 -4.28
C PRO A 11 15.03 4.97 -3.60
N GLU A 12 13.81 5.41 -3.91
CA GLU A 12 13.24 6.63 -3.32
C GLU A 12 12.10 6.32 -2.35
N ILE A 13 12.16 6.96 -1.17
CA ILE A 13 11.30 6.86 0.03
C ILE A 13 9.95 6.17 -0.21
N GLN A 14 9.83 4.92 0.26
CA GLN A 14 8.59 4.13 0.19
C GLN A 14 8.13 3.70 1.58
N ALA A 15 6.85 3.91 1.89
CA ALA A 15 6.23 3.28 3.06
C ALA A 15 5.96 1.80 2.76
N SER A 16 6.61 0.92 3.49
CA SER A 16 6.25 -0.51 3.51
C SER A 16 5.16 -0.75 4.56
N TRP A 17 4.44 -1.85 4.48
CA TRP A 17 3.30 -2.15 5.33
C TRP A 17 3.62 -3.45 6.09
N ARG A 18 3.91 -3.37 7.39
CA ARG A 18 4.09 -4.55 8.24
C ARG A 18 2.81 -4.87 8.98
N GLY A 19 2.25 -6.04 8.71
CA GLY A 19 1.31 -6.71 9.61
C GLY A 19 2.09 -7.36 10.76
N SER A 20 1.76 -7.04 12.01
CA SER A 20 2.23 -7.83 13.16
C SER A 20 1.08 -8.71 13.67
N GLN A 21 1.31 -10.02 13.77
CA GLN A 21 0.33 -10.97 14.30
C GLN A 21 0.36 -10.89 15.83
N LEU A 22 -0.54 -10.10 16.41
CA LEU A 22 -0.82 -10.12 17.85
C LEU A 22 -2.22 -10.71 18.04
N SER A 23 -2.27 -12.04 18.25
CA SER A 23 -3.49 -12.82 18.42
C SER A 23 -4.38 -12.89 17.17
N SER A 24 -5.13 -13.98 17.04
CA SER A 24 -5.81 -14.47 15.82
C SER A 24 -6.94 -13.59 15.25
N LEU A 25 -7.01 -12.29 15.58
CA LEU A 25 -8.15 -11.43 15.22
C LEU A 25 -7.81 -9.99 14.77
N LEU A 26 -6.56 -9.51 14.82
CA LEU A 26 -6.23 -8.14 14.39
C LEU A 26 -4.85 -8.08 13.71
N PHE A 27 -4.83 -8.20 12.38
CA PHE A 27 -3.67 -7.77 11.60
C PHE A 27 -3.62 -6.23 11.60
N LYS A 28 -2.76 -5.66 12.45
CA LYS A 28 -2.51 -4.23 12.49
C LYS A 28 -1.48 -3.87 11.42
N LEU A 29 -1.88 -3.06 10.43
CA LEU A 29 -1.00 -2.55 9.40
C LEU A 29 -0.27 -1.30 9.88
N SER A 30 1.06 -1.34 9.81
CA SER A 30 1.95 -0.27 10.24
C SER A 30 2.93 0.09 9.13
N LEU A 31 3.42 1.32 9.13
CA LEU A 31 4.49 1.71 8.23
C LEU A 31 5.79 0.97 8.60
N GLY A 32 6.50 0.49 7.59
CA GLY A 32 7.71 -0.29 7.68
C GLY A 32 8.80 0.22 6.75
N SER A 33 10.03 -0.24 6.99
CA SER A 33 11.21 0.09 6.18
C SER A 33 11.14 -0.49 4.77
N CYS A 34 11.69 0.23 3.78
CA CYS A 34 11.66 -0.10 2.35
C CYS A 34 12.30 -1.45 1.98
N ASN A 35 13.18 -1.98 2.85
CA ASN A 35 13.94 -3.21 2.57
C ASN A 35 13.17 -4.49 2.90
N VAL A 36 12.00 -4.38 3.54
CA VAL A 36 11.13 -5.51 3.88
C VAL A 36 9.72 -5.16 3.45
N PHE A 37 9.20 -5.80 2.41
CA PHE A 37 7.90 -5.47 1.84
C PHE A 37 7.02 -6.70 1.64
N GLU A 38 5.74 -6.55 1.93
CA GLU A 38 4.70 -7.44 1.44
C GLU A 38 4.23 -6.95 0.08
N ALA A 39 4.11 -7.87 -0.87
CA ALA A 39 3.71 -7.51 -2.21
C ALA A 39 2.18 -7.34 -2.29
N TRP A 40 1.72 -6.15 -2.62
CA TRP A 40 0.30 -5.86 -2.83
C TRP A 40 -0.08 -5.85 -4.31
N SER A 41 -1.33 -6.18 -4.61
CA SER A 41 -1.98 -6.01 -5.91
C SER A 41 -3.19 -5.12 -5.78
N TYR A 42 -3.33 -4.16 -6.68
CA TYR A 42 -4.54 -3.38 -6.85
C TYR A 42 -5.32 -3.90 -8.06
N THR A 43 -6.53 -4.40 -7.84
CA THR A 43 -7.33 -5.08 -8.87
C THR A 43 -8.24 -4.09 -9.63
N PRO A 44 -8.76 -4.47 -10.82
CA PRO A 44 -9.79 -3.68 -11.50
C PRO A 44 -11.06 -3.48 -10.67
N GLN A 45 -11.34 -4.37 -9.72
CA GLN A 45 -12.44 -4.26 -8.75
C GLN A 45 -12.16 -3.27 -7.62
N LYS A 46 -11.04 -2.51 -7.72
CA LYS A 46 -10.60 -1.51 -6.75
C LYS A 46 -10.25 -2.13 -5.38
N THR A 47 -9.81 -3.37 -5.37
CA THR A 47 -9.41 -4.07 -4.13
C THR A 47 -7.90 -4.00 -3.97
N LEU A 48 -7.43 -3.69 -2.76
CA LEU A 48 -6.04 -3.88 -2.37
C LEU A 48 -5.88 -5.26 -1.72
N SER A 49 -5.19 -6.17 -2.40
CA SER A 49 -5.00 -7.56 -1.94
C SER A 49 -3.53 -7.90 -1.74
N LEU A 50 -3.25 -8.72 -0.74
CA LEU A 50 -1.91 -9.27 -0.50
C LEU A 50 -1.62 -10.38 -1.51
N LYS A 51 -0.56 -10.22 -2.31
CA LYS A 51 -0.16 -11.22 -3.32
C LYS A 51 0.15 -12.55 -2.66
N GLY A 52 -0.34 -13.62 -3.26
CA GLY A 52 -0.16 -14.99 -2.74
C GLY A 52 -1.12 -15.36 -1.62
N THR A 53 -2.06 -14.48 -1.25
CA THR A 53 -3.10 -14.76 -0.24
C THR A 53 -4.48 -14.40 -0.77
N ASN A 54 -5.53 -14.81 -0.05
CA ASN A 54 -6.91 -14.35 -0.26
C ASN A 54 -7.29 -13.16 0.64
N LEU A 55 -6.29 -12.48 1.22
CA LEU A 55 -6.52 -11.35 2.12
C LEU A 55 -6.53 -10.02 1.36
N CYS A 56 -7.47 -9.15 1.73
CA CYS A 56 -7.57 -7.79 1.24
C CYS A 56 -7.70 -6.78 2.37
N LEU A 57 -7.36 -5.54 2.07
CA LEU A 57 -7.47 -4.41 2.96
C LEU A 57 -8.94 -4.03 3.16
N LYS A 58 -9.34 -3.85 4.43
CA LYS A 58 -10.71 -3.50 4.80
C LYS A 58 -10.76 -2.38 5.82
N VAL A 59 -11.80 -1.58 5.70
CA VAL A 59 -12.23 -0.61 6.72
C VAL A 59 -12.77 -1.36 7.95
N ASP A 60 -12.35 -0.95 9.14
CA ASP A 60 -12.98 -1.38 10.40
C ASP A 60 -13.86 -0.29 11.03
N GLY A 61 -13.57 0.99 10.73
CA GLY A 61 -14.38 2.13 11.17
C GLY A 61 -13.58 3.42 11.25
N LEU A 62 -14.27 4.52 11.55
CA LEU A 62 -13.64 5.83 11.75
C LEU A 62 -12.67 5.80 12.94
N GLY A 63 -11.46 6.31 12.75
CA GLY A 63 -10.39 6.34 13.75
C GLY A 63 -9.78 4.99 14.07
N LYS A 64 -10.16 3.92 13.36
CA LYS A 64 -9.69 2.56 13.64
C LYS A 64 -8.60 2.11 12.67
N PRO A 65 -7.71 1.22 13.11
CA PRO A 65 -6.78 0.53 12.21
C PRO A 65 -7.53 -0.18 11.09
N VAL A 66 -6.97 -0.13 9.89
CA VAL A 66 -7.41 -1.00 8.80
C VAL A 66 -7.09 -2.45 9.13
N LYS A 67 -7.91 -3.38 8.62
CA LYS A 67 -7.75 -4.81 8.86
C LYS A 67 -7.57 -5.57 7.55
N LEU A 68 -7.03 -6.78 7.66
CA LEU A 68 -7.05 -7.76 6.58
C LEU A 68 -8.25 -8.68 6.74
N GLY A 69 -8.98 -8.92 5.66
CA GLY A 69 -10.09 -9.88 5.64
C GLY A 69 -10.08 -10.72 4.38
N ASN A 70 -10.81 -11.83 4.43
CA ASN A 70 -10.98 -12.79 3.32
C ASN A 70 -12.18 -12.46 2.41
N ILE A 71 -13.12 -11.64 2.89
CA ILE A 71 -14.26 -11.15 2.10
C ILE A 71 -13.86 -9.82 1.49
N CYS A 72 -13.69 -9.80 0.18
CA CYS A 72 -13.16 -8.67 -0.60
C CYS A 72 -14.16 -8.07 -1.59
N SER A 73 -15.44 -8.33 -1.35
CA SER A 73 -16.56 -7.90 -2.19
C SER A 73 -17.50 -6.92 -1.48
N ASP A 74 -17.25 -6.62 -0.20
CA ASP A 74 -18.02 -5.65 0.56
C ASP A 74 -17.50 -4.22 0.30
N SER A 75 -18.36 -3.22 0.47
CA SER A 75 -18.03 -1.81 0.21
C SER A 75 -16.78 -1.33 0.95
N GLY A 76 -16.56 -1.81 2.17
CA GLY A 76 -15.40 -1.49 2.99
C GLY A 76 -14.09 -2.12 2.52
N SER A 77 -14.10 -2.89 1.43
CA SER A 77 -12.92 -3.50 0.81
C SER A 77 -12.55 -2.88 -0.55
N HIS A 78 -13.39 -1.96 -1.05
CA HIS A 78 -13.15 -1.23 -2.29
C HIS A 78 -12.51 0.13 -1.97
N TRP A 79 -11.40 0.43 -2.64
CA TRP A 79 -10.55 1.58 -2.38
C TRP A 79 -10.41 2.46 -3.63
N GLU A 80 -10.87 3.70 -3.57
CA GLU A 80 -10.92 4.62 -4.72
C GLU A 80 -10.07 5.88 -4.51
N THR A 81 -9.48 6.38 -5.60
CA THR A 81 -8.75 7.65 -5.59
C THR A 81 -9.67 8.83 -5.90
N ILE A 82 -10.00 9.63 -4.88
CA ILE A 82 -11.09 10.63 -4.97
C ILE A 82 -10.63 12.08 -5.14
N SER A 83 -9.41 12.45 -4.77
CA SER A 83 -8.93 13.84 -4.93
C SER A 83 -8.40 14.14 -6.33
N ASP A 84 -8.29 15.42 -6.69
CA ASP A 84 -7.66 15.88 -7.95
C ASP A 84 -6.22 15.41 -8.08
N SER A 85 -5.47 15.43 -6.96
CA SER A 85 -4.11 14.90 -6.87
C SER A 85 -4.04 13.37 -7.01
N LYS A 86 -5.17 12.66 -6.90
CA LYS A 86 -5.27 11.19 -6.85
C LYS A 86 -4.45 10.56 -5.72
N LEU A 87 -4.21 11.32 -4.65
CA LEU A 87 -3.46 10.88 -3.46
C LEU A 87 -4.36 10.48 -2.29
N HIS A 88 -5.64 10.83 -2.30
CA HIS A 88 -6.56 10.33 -1.26
C HIS A 88 -7.12 8.98 -1.68
N LEU A 89 -6.78 7.94 -0.94
CA LEU A 89 -7.35 6.61 -1.14
C LEU A 89 -8.48 6.38 -0.13
N SER A 90 -9.69 6.18 -0.64
CA SER A 90 -10.91 6.20 0.17
C SER A 90 -11.73 4.92 0.02
N SER A 91 -12.51 4.58 1.04
CA SER A 91 -13.43 3.45 1.03
C SER A 91 -14.71 3.82 1.79
N THR A 92 -15.76 3.02 1.61
CA THR A 92 -17.10 3.34 2.09
C THR A 92 -17.60 2.31 3.08
N ILE A 93 -18.04 2.76 4.26
CA ILE A 93 -18.62 1.91 5.30
C ILE A 93 -20.09 2.24 5.58
N GLY A 94 -20.91 1.21 5.78
CA GLY A 94 -22.32 1.33 6.17
C GLY A 94 -23.15 2.17 5.19
N ASN A 95 -23.90 3.13 5.74
CA ASN A 95 -24.79 4.05 5.01
C ASN A 95 -24.00 5.14 4.25
N ALA A 96 -23.06 4.76 3.38
CA ALA A 96 -22.30 5.64 2.52
C ALA A 96 -21.31 6.61 3.21
N THR A 97 -20.78 6.26 4.39
CA THR A 97 -19.71 7.08 5.01
C THR A 97 -18.38 6.82 4.30
N THR A 98 -17.85 7.83 3.62
CA THR A 98 -16.53 7.78 2.96
C THR A 98 -15.42 8.09 3.96
N LEU A 99 -14.46 7.20 4.07
CA LEU A 99 -13.26 7.35 4.89
C LEU A 99 -12.01 7.25 4.02
N CYS A 100 -10.97 8.01 4.34
CA CYS A 100 -9.67 7.96 3.70
C CYS A 100 -8.69 7.16 4.55
N LEU A 101 -7.75 6.49 3.89
CA LEU A 101 -6.54 6.02 4.56
C LEU A 101 -5.80 7.19 5.18
N ASP A 102 -5.24 6.94 6.35
CA ASP A 102 -4.51 7.91 7.14
C ASP A 102 -3.41 7.19 7.95
N VAL A 103 -2.41 7.95 8.39
CA VAL A 103 -1.36 7.48 9.28
C VAL A 103 -1.47 8.23 10.60
N ASP A 104 -1.68 7.50 11.68
CA ASP A 104 -1.70 8.08 13.01
C ASP A 104 -0.29 8.38 13.57
N PHE A 105 -0.22 9.05 14.71
CA PHE A 105 1.05 9.40 15.38
C PHE A 105 1.91 8.18 15.76
N SER A 106 1.33 6.98 15.80
CA SER A 106 2.04 5.73 16.09
C SER A 106 2.53 5.02 14.82
N HIS A 107 2.47 5.70 13.66
CA HIS A 107 2.75 5.14 12.34
C HIS A 107 1.87 3.93 12.00
N THR A 108 0.68 3.88 12.59
CA THR A 108 -0.35 2.89 12.27
C THR A 108 -1.23 3.42 11.17
N VAL A 109 -1.63 2.53 10.27
CA VAL A 109 -2.55 2.89 9.21
C VAL A 109 -3.96 2.73 9.73
N VAL A 110 -4.71 3.83 9.67
CA VAL A 110 -6.08 3.94 10.13
C VAL A 110 -6.97 4.48 9.02
N THR A 111 -8.28 4.52 9.27
CA THR A 111 -9.24 5.20 8.41
C THR A 111 -9.86 6.39 9.12
N ASN A 112 -9.76 7.59 8.51
CA ASN A 112 -10.29 8.84 9.05
C ASN A 112 -11.16 9.58 8.03
N THR A 113 -11.81 10.65 8.47
CA THR A 113 -12.44 11.61 7.55
C THR A 113 -11.39 12.14 6.58
N CYS A 114 -11.76 12.24 5.31
CA CYS A 114 -10.85 12.74 4.28
C CYS A 114 -10.52 14.21 4.49
N ASN A 115 -9.24 14.52 4.62
CA ASN A 115 -8.74 15.87 4.80
C ASN A 115 -8.65 16.60 3.46
N CYS A 116 -8.84 17.91 3.49
CA CYS A 116 -8.54 18.81 2.37
C CYS A 116 -9.18 18.44 1.02
N LEU A 117 -10.37 17.84 1.04
CA LEU A 117 -11.16 17.59 -0.17
C LEU A 117 -11.82 18.87 -0.74
N GLY A 118 -11.82 19.97 0.02
CA GLY A 118 -12.34 21.27 -0.40
C GLY A 118 -11.25 22.32 -0.58
N ASN A 119 -11.62 23.49 -1.10
CA ASN A 119 -10.70 24.59 -1.48
C ASN A 119 -10.08 25.37 -0.29
N SER A 120 -10.04 24.79 0.91
CA SER A 120 -9.45 25.45 2.07
C SER A 120 -7.93 25.50 1.94
N ARG A 121 -7.35 26.70 2.04
CA ARG A 121 -5.90 26.91 1.98
C ARG A 121 -5.17 26.58 3.29
N ILE A 122 -5.91 26.35 4.37
CA ILE A 122 -5.38 26.06 5.71
C ILE A 122 -5.74 24.62 6.05
N CYS A 123 -5.12 23.67 5.37
CA CYS A 123 -5.39 22.25 5.57
C CYS A 123 -4.14 21.43 5.28
N ASN A 124 -3.86 20.43 6.14
CA ASN A 124 -2.71 19.54 6.01
C ASN A 124 -3.17 18.10 5.69
N PRO A 125 -3.09 17.66 4.42
CA PRO A 125 -3.49 16.30 4.01
C PRO A 125 -2.33 15.30 4.00
N GLU A 126 -1.13 15.66 4.48
CA GLU A 126 0.07 14.85 4.27
C GLU A 126 0.00 13.45 4.87
N SER A 127 -0.73 13.26 5.98
CA SER A 127 -0.93 11.95 6.59
C SER A 127 -1.84 11.03 5.74
N GLN A 128 -2.56 11.59 4.76
CA GLN A 128 -3.54 10.90 3.91
C GLN A 128 -3.10 10.78 2.44
N TRP A 129 -1.85 11.10 2.11
CA TRP A 129 -1.34 10.98 0.75
C TRP A 129 -0.81 9.58 0.46
N PHE A 130 -1.66 8.76 -0.15
CA PHE A 130 -1.35 7.40 -0.60
C PHE A 130 -1.34 7.33 -2.12
N LYS A 131 -0.25 6.82 -2.68
CA LYS A 131 -0.10 6.56 -4.11
C LYS A 131 0.00 5.07 -4.37
N ILE A 132 -0.92 4.55 -5.18
CA ILE A 132 -0.84 3.19 -5.69
C ILE A 132 0.22 3.16 -6.80
N ILE A 133 1.15 2.23 -6.70
CA ILE A 133 2.23 2.03 -7.68
C ILE A 133 2.18 0.61 -8.24
N THR A 134 2.20 0.49 -9.56
CA THR A 134 2.30 -0.78 -10.27
C THR A 134 3.72 -0.93 -10.81
N SER A 135 4.50 -1.89 -10.31
CA SER A 135 5.76 -2.24 -10.99
C SER A 135 5.43 -2.91 -12.32
N ALA A 136 5.86 -2.27 -13.41
CA ALA A 136 5.77 -2.81 -14.76
C ALA A 136 6.94 -3.75 -15.13
N ARG A 137 7.82 -4.13 -14.19
CA ARG A 137 8.82 -5.16 -14.50
C ARG A 137 8.16 -6.53 -14.50
N SER A 138 7.99 -7.08 -15.70
CA SER A 138 7.76 -8.51 -15.91
C SER A 138 8.83 -9.33 -15.16
N PRO A 139 8.50 -10.51 -14.61
CA PRO A 139 9.50 -11.42 -14.02
C PRO A 139 10.54 -11.93 -15.05
N SER A 140 10.39 -11.60 -16.32
CA SER A 140 11.32 -11.93 -17.40
C SER A 140 12.30 -10.79 -17.68
N SER A 141 13.25 -10.58 -16.78
CA SER A 141 14.59 -10.00 -17.07
C SER A 141 15.53 -10.07 -15.86
N ILE A 142 15.58 -11.20 -15.16
CA ILE A 142 16.87 -11.58 -14.53
C ILE A 142 17.70 -12.13 -15.70
N LYS A 143 18.40 -11.25 -16.42
CA LYS A 143 19.59 -11.70 -17.13
C LYS A 143 20.55 -12.10 -16.03
N ILE A 144 20.61 -13.40 -15.74
CA ILE A 144 21.74 -13.99 -15.05
C ILE A 144 22.95 -13.53 -15.87
N LEU A 145 23.71 -12.58 -15.33
CA LEU A 145 25.02 -12.25 -15.83
C LEU A 145 25.81 -13.55 -15.73
N LYS A 146 25.93 -14.27 -16.85
CA LYS A 146 26.96 -15.28 -17.00
C LYS A 146 28.27 -14.52 -16.88
N ASP A 147 28.92 -14.74 -15.75
CA ASP A 147 30.29 -14.33 -15.51
C ASP A 147 31.16 -14.78 -16.70
N PRO A 148 31.88 -13.88 -17.40
CA PRO A 148 32.80 -14.31 -18.43
C PRO A 148 33.93 -15.12 -17.78
N SER A 149 33.95 -16.41 -18.07
CA SER A 149 35.03 -17.35 -17.74
C SER A 149 36.42 -16.71 -17.97
N PRO A 150 37.39 -16.87 -17.07
CA PRO A 150 38.70 -16.25 -17.20
C PRO A 150 39.42 -16.81 -18.43
N LYS A 151 39.90 -15.91 -19.30
CA LYS A 151 40.79 -16.28 -20.42
C LYS A 151 42.08 -16.84 -19.85
N SER A 152 42.37 -18.10 -20.17
CA SER A 152 43.68 -18.72 -19.93
C SER A 152 44.77 -17.90 -20.60
N GLN A 153 45.71 -17.41 -19.81
CA GLN A 153 46.96 -16.82 -20.30
C GLN A 153 47.81 -17.94 -20.90
N ASN A 154 48.20 -17.80 -22.16
CA ASN A 154 49.22 -18.63 -22.77
C ASN A 154 50.56 -17.96 -22.47
N LEU A 155 51.36 -18.56 -21.59
CA LEU A 155 52.75 -18.16 -21.34
C LEU A 155 53.64 -18.83 -22.41
N SER A 156 54.62 -18.07 -22.88
CA SER A 156 55.55 -18.37 -23.99
C SER A 156 56.26 -19.72 -23.93
#